data_AF-I3CVF0-F1
#
_entry.id   AF-I3CVF0-F1
#
_cell.length_a   1.000
_cell.length_b   1.000
_cell.length_c   1.000
_cell.angle_alpha   90.00
_cell.angle_beta   90.00
_cell.angle_gamma   90.00
#
_symmetry.space_group_name_H-M   'P 1'
#
loop_
_entity.id
_entity.type
_entity.pdbx_description
1 polymer ?
#
loop_
_entity_poly.entity_id
_entity_poly.type
_entity_poly.pdbx_seq_one_letter_code
_entity_poly.pdbx_strand_id
1 'polypeptide(L)'
;MKKEVIGHTNCPVCPHQDAEIKEDKNGHAFIFCPDCAAQTFTRNEYRDGHLRRRMRPVTVTVTEPKDPPPPPAAVPVTAPKQENAPAPATAQAPAEKKPIKNPPAAPEKKAGGWLQPLLAVGGGRG
;
A
#
# COMPACT_ATOMS: atom_id res chain seq x y z
N MET A 1 -1.36 -4.77 21.86
CA MET A 1 -1.69 -5.85 20.90
C MET A 1 -0.79 -5.66 19.68
N LYS A 2 0.05 -6.66 19.35
CA LYS A 2 0.89 -6.62 18.16
C LYS A 2 -0.05 -6.87 16.97
N LYS A 3 -0.30 -5.86 16.14
CA LYS A 3 -1.10 -6.04 14.91
C LYS A 3 -0.26 -6.91 13.98
N GLU A 4 -0.72 -8.12 13.69
CA GLU A 4 -0.01 -9.05 12.83
C GLU A 4 0.07 -8.49 11.40
N VAL A 5 1.24 -8.64 10.80
CA VAL A 5 1.48 -8.22 9.42
C VAL A 5 1.01 -9.35 8.52
N ILE A 6 0.02 -9.06 7.69
CA ILE A 6 -0.63 -10.02 6.80
C ILE A 6 0.14 -10.11 5.48
N GLY A 7 0.76 -9.00 5.07
CA GLY A 7 1.41 -8.89 3.79
C GLY A 7 2.25 -7.62 3.67
N HIS A 8 2.94 -7.51 2.53
CA HIS A 8 3.65 -6.32 2.10
C HIS A 8 3.08 -5.77 0.79
N THR A 9 3.20 -4.46 0.59
CA THR A 9 2.83 -3.78 -0.65
C THR A 9 3.65 -2.52 -0.86
N ASN A 10 3.55 -1.93 -2.04
CA ASN A 10 4.19 -0.65 -2.33
C ASN A 10 3.46 0.48 -1.60
N CYS A 11 4.22 1.40 -1.00
CA CYS A 11 3.67 2.59 -0.38
C CYS A 11 3.07 3.52 -1.46
N PRO A 12 1.86 4.08 -1.26
CA PRO A 12 1.28 5.04 -2.20
C PRO A 12 1.86 6.46 -2.05
N VAL A 13 2.64 6.73 -1.00
CA VAL A 13 3.16 8.08 -0.67
C VAL A 13 4.64 8.24 -1.00
N CYS A 14 5.43 7.18 -0.82
CA CYS A 14 6.87 7.18 -1.03
C CYS A 14 7.28 5.96 -1.88
N PRO A 15 8.50 5.94 -2.46
CA PRO A 15 8.94 4.83 -3.32
C PRO A 15 9.26 3.52 -2.58
N HIS A 16 8.93 3.42 -1.29
CA HIS A 16 9.16 2.23 -0.48
C HIS A 16 8.27 1.07 -0.95
N GLN A 17 8.88 -0.09 -1.22
CA GLN A 17 8.19 -1.23 -1.83
C GLN A 17 7.65 -2.25 -0.83
N ASP A 18 8.07 -2.21 0.44
CA ASP A 18 7.75 -3.23 1.45
C ASP A 18 6.93 -2.67 2.62
N ALA A 19 5.98 -1.78 2.32
CA ALA A 19 5.04 -1.28 3.33
C ALA A 19 4.21 -2.44 3.90
N GLU A 20 4.08 -2.47 5.23
CA GLU A 20 3.39 -3.52 5.97
C GLU A 20 1.88 -3.36 5.84
N ILE A 21 1.16 -4.46 5.63
CA ILE A 21 -0.29 -4.49 5.69
C ILE A 21 -0.70 -5.14 7.00
N LYS A 22 -1.52 -4.43 7.77
CA LYS A 22 -2.04 -4.85 9.07
C LYS A 22 -3.56 -4.79 9.05
N GLU A 23 -4.19 -5.57 9.92
CA GLU A 23 -5.64 -5.49 10.15
C GLU A 23 -5.97 -4.54 11.31
N ASP A 24 -7.03 -3.75 11.14
CA ASP A 24 -7.61 -2.98 12.22
C ASP A 24 -8.62 -3.83 13.02
N LYS A 25 -9.15 -3.28 14.12
CA LYS A 25 -10.10 -3.97 15.01
C LYS A 25 -11.41 -4.34 14.29
N ASN A 26 -11.71 -3.66 13.21
CA ASN A 26 -12.88 -3.88 12.37
C ASN A 26 -12.63 -4.92 11.25
N GLY A 27 -11.44 -5.53 11.18
CA GLY A 27 -11.08 -6.53 10.17
C GLY A 27 -10.69 -5.95 8.80
N HIS A 28 -10.58 -4.61 8.67
CA HIS A 28 -10.11 -3.96 7.46
C HIS A 28 -8.58 -3.90 7.40
N ALA A 29 -8.03 -4.23 6.25
CA ALA A 29 -6.61 -4.10 5.96
C ALA A 29 -6.23 -2.63 5.77
N PHE A 30 -5.13 -2.21 6.39
CA PHE A 30 -4.54 -0.90 6.17
C PHE A 30 -3.06 -1.04 5.89
N ILE A 31 -2.54 -0.12 5.08
CA ILE A 31 -1.13 -0.04 4.73
C ILE A 31 -0.44 0.86 5.75
N PHE A 32 0.64 0.37 6.35
CA PHE A 32 1.54 1.11 7.21
C PHE A 32 2.93 1.11 6.58
N CYS A 33 3.42 2.29 6.23
CA CYS A 33 4.78 2.42 5.71
C CYS A 33 5.75 2.75 6.86
N PRO A 34 6.78 1.92 7.11
CA PRO A 34 7.77 2.21 8.14
C PRO A 34 8.70 3.39 7.76
N ASP A 35 8.81 3.70 6.47
CA ASP A 35 9.74 4.72 5.95
C ASP A 35 9.17 6.14 6.09
N CYS A 36 7.97 6.38 5.55
CA CYS A 36 7.32 7.70 5.61
C CYS A 36 6.29 7.84 6.74
N ALA A 37 6.12 6.82 7.58
CA ALA A 37 5.11 6.73 8.64
C ALA A 37 3.66 6.95 8.16
N ALA A 38 3.40 6.89 6.84
CA ALA A 38 2.06 7.07 6.30
C ALA A 38 1.19 5.83 6.61
N GLN A 39 -0.05 6.10 7.01
CA GLN A 39 -1.07 5.08 7.23
C GLN A 39 -2.23 5.29 6.27
N THR A 40 -2.53 4.28 5.44
CA THR A 40 -3.61 4.32 4.46
C THR A 40 -4.65 3.27 4.79
N PHE A 41 -5.86 3.70 5.15
CA PHE A 41 -6.99 2.82 5.46
C PHE A 41 -7.84 2.54 4.21
N THR A 42 -8.24 1.29 4.01
CA THR A 42 -9.25 0.95 3.01
C THR A 42 -10.63 1.31 3.56
N ARG A 43 -11.19 2.44 3.14
CA ARG A 43 -12.50 2.94 3.59
C ARG A 43 -13.71 2.13 3.08
N ASN A 44 -13.49 1.11 2.25
CA ASN A 44 -14.55 0.33 1.59
C ASN A 44 -14.04 -1.11 1.36
N GLU A 45 -14.92 -2.10 1.48
CA GLU A 45 -14.67 -3.52 1.24
C GLU A 45 -14.11 -3.80 -0.16
N TYR A 46 -14.56 -3.05 -1.18
CA TYR A 46 -14.00 -3.17 -2.52
C TYR A 46 -12.49 -2.89 -2.56
N ARG A 47 -12.05 -1.86 -1.83
CA ARG A 47 -10.63 -1.48 -1.75
C ARG A 47 -9.84 -2.44 -0.87
N ASP A 48 -10.47 -2.96 0.18
CA ASP A 48 -9.90 -4.00 1.04
C ASP A 48 -9.60 -5.28 0.24
N GLY A 49 -10.61 -5.84 -0.44
CA GLY A 49 -10.44 -7.05 -1.24
C GLY A 49 -9.42 -6.87 -2.36
N HIS A 50 -9.37 -5.69 -2.97
CA HIS A 50 -8.39 -5.38 -4.00
C HIS A 50 -6.97 -5.19 -3.44
N LEU A 51 -6.82 -4.63 -2.24
CA LEU A 51 -5.54 -4.55 -1.54
C LEU A 51 -5.03 -5.95 -1.19
N ARG A 52 -5.90 -6.81 -0.64
CA ARG A 52 -5.57 -8.21 -0.30
C ARG A 52 -5.20 -9.06 -1.53
N ARG A 53 -5.73 -8.76 -2.70
CA ARG A 53 -5.35 -9.44 -3.96
C ARG A 53 -4.00 -9.01 -4.51
N ARG A 54 -3.58 -7.77 -4.23
CA ARG A 54 -2.31 -7.20 -4.75
C ARG A 54 -1.15 -7.30 -3.77
N MET A 55 -1.43 -7.56 -2.51
CA MET A 55 -0.39 -7.70 -1.50
C MET A 55 0.44 -8.95 -1.77
N ARG A 56 1.73 -8.86 -1.43
CA ARG A 56 2.60 -10.02 -1.28
C ARG A 56 2.34 -10.60 0.12
N PRO A 57 1.70 -11.77 0.25
CA PRO A 57 1.40 -12.33 1.56
C PRO A 57 2.69 -12.64 2.30
N VAL A 58 2.77 -12.30 3.59
CA VAL A 58 3.80 -12.84 4.46
C VAL A 58 3.36 -14.24 4.78
N THR A 59 3.91 -15.24 4.08
CA THR A 59 3.75 -16.62 4.47
C THR A 59 4.46 -16.79 5.81
N VAL A 60 3.74 -16.59 6.91
CA VAL A 60 4.15 -17.11 8.21
C VAL A 60 4.07 -18.62 8.03
N THR A 61 5.21 -19.26 7.73
CA THR A 61 5.34 -20.70 7.84
C THR A 61 5.15 -21.02 9.32
N VAL A 62 3.91 -21.32 9.72
CA VAL A 62 3.68 -22.12 10.90
C VAL A 62 4.31 -23.46 10.55
N THR A 63 5.49 -23.73 11.09
CA THR A 63 6.06 -25.06 11.08
C THR A 63 5.14 -25.92 11.95
N GLU A 64 4.06 -26.43 11.39
CA GLU A 64 3.39 -27.59 11.97
C GLU A 64 4.43 -28.72 12.04
N PRO A 65 4.53 -29.47 13.15
CA PRO A 65 5.39 -30.63 13.21
C PRO A 65 4.96 -31.64 12.14
N LYS A 66 5.79 -31.70 11.11
CA LYS A 66 5.91 -32.70 10.05
C LYS A 66 5.36 -34.09 10.41
N ASP A 67 4.21 -34.43 9.83
CA ASP A 67 3.85 -35.83 9.55
C ASP A 67 4.93 -36.44 8.62
N PRO A 68 5.38 -37.69 8.83
CA PRO A 68 6.46 -38.28 8.04
C PRO A 68 6.10 -38.39 6.55
N PRO A 69 7.10 -38.20 5.65
CA PRO A 69 6.85 -38.18 4.22
C PRO A 69 6.37 -39.56 3.71
N PRO A 70 5.41 -39.61 2.76
CA PRO A 70 5.11 -40.84 2.03
C PRO A 70 6.31 -41.27 1.17
N PRO A 71 6.49 -42.58 0.94
CA PRO A 71 7.64 -43.12 0.21
C PRO A 71 7.69 -42.62 -1.26
N PRO A 72 8.89 -42.48 -1.84
CA PRO A 72 9.07 -41.92 -3.16
C PRO A 72 8.51 -42.84 -4.25
N ALA A 73 7.50 -42.37 -4.98
CA ALA A 73 7.08 -42.99 -6.23
C ALA A 73 8.03 -42.56 -7.36
N ALA A 74 8.42 -43.53 -8.17
CA ALA A 74 9.46 -43.46 -9.19
C ALA A 74 9.22 -42.37 -10.26
N VAL A 75 10.29 -41.66 -10.59
CA VAL A 75 10.42 -40.80 -11.77
C VAL A 75 10.44 -41.61 -13.06
N PRO A 76 9.73 -41.16 -14.10
CA PRO A 76 10.25 -41.28 -15.45
C PRO A 76 10.77 -39.93 -15.94
N VAL A 77 12.08 -39.95 -16.20
CA VAL A 77 12.88 -38.92 -16.86
C VAL A 77 12.33 -38.66 -18.26
N THR A 78 11.99 -37.41 -18.57
CA THR A 78 12.01 -36.90 -19.95
C THR A 78 12.93 -35.70 -20.04
N ALA A 79 13.80 -35.80 -21.05
CA ALA A 79 15.02 -35.05 -21.27
C ALA A 79 14.80 -33.55 -21.59
N PRO A 80 15.84 -32.71 -21.42
CA PRO A 80 15.78 -31.26 -21.56
C PRO A 80 15.80 -30.86 -23.04
N LYS A 81 14.92 -29.94 -23.44
CA LYS A 81 15.03 -29.26 -24.74
C LYS A 81 15.47 -27.80 -24.51
N GLN A 82 16.77 -27.59 -24.70
CA GLN A 82 17.38 -26.31 -25.06
C GLN A 82 16.66 -25.69 -26.26
N GLU A 83 16.23 -24.44 -26.14
CA GLU A 83 16.13 -23.42 -27.19
C GLU A 83 15.54 -22.18 -26.46
N ASN A 84 16.06 -20.96 -26.47
CA ASN A 84 16.93 -20.29 -27.39
C ASN A 84 17.44 -19.03 -26.66
N ALA A 85 18.75 -18.78 -26.69
CA ALA A 85 19.28 -17.46 -26.43
C ALA A 85 19.53 -16.79 -27.79
N PRO A 86 19.16 -15.52 -27.93
CA PRO A 86 20.15 -14.58 -28.46
C PRO A 86 20.23 -13.29 -27.63
N ALA A 87 21.42 -13.11 -27.06
CA ALA A 87 22.31 -11.95 -27.13
C ALA A 87 21.82 -10.51 -26.79
N PRO A 88 22.73 -9.68 -26.22
CA PRO A 88 22.45 -8.34 -25.72
C PRO A 88 22.73 -7.22 -26.74
N ALA A 89 21.93 -6.15 -26.69
CA ALA A 89 22.22 -4.75 -27.07
C ALA A 89 20.86 -4.02 -27.07
N THR A 90 20.65 -2.88 -26.43
CA THR A 90 21.23 -1.60 -26.86
C THR A 90 21.03 -0.57 -25.74
N ALA A 91 22.08 0.21 -25.51
CA ALA A 91 22.13 1.32 -24.59
C ALA A 91 21.37 2.56 -25.11
N GLN A 92 20.93 3.39 -24.16
CA GLN A 92 20.72 4.85 -24.25
C GLN A 92 19.51 5.40 -25.04
N ALA A 93 18.60 6.05 -24.31
CA ALA A 93 18.49 7.52 -24.40
C ALA A 93 17.78 8.09 -23.15
N PRO A 94 18.41 9.01 -22.39
CA PRO A 94 17.78 9.76 -21.31
C PRO A 94 16.90 10.88 -21.88
N ALA A 95 15.61 10.86 -21.56
CA ALA A 95 14.72 11.98 -21.84
C ALA A 95 14.85 13.02 -20.72
N GLU A 96 15.86 13.87 -20.85
CA GLU A 96 15.94 15.16 -20.17
C GLU A 96 14.92 16.12 -20.80
N LYS A 97 13.85 16.48 -20.06
CA LYS A 97 13.14 17.75 -20.27
C LYS A 97 12.72 18.41 -18.94
N LYS A 98 13.66 19.26 -18.50
CA LYS A 98 13.51 20.62 -17.94
C LYS A 98 12.83 20.87 -16.58
N PRO A 99 13.44 21.74 -15.76
CA PRO A 99 12.89 22.22 -14.50
C PRO A 99 11.79 23.26 -14.77
N ILE A 100 10.60 23.04 -14.21
CA ILE A 100 9.61 24.11 -14.09
C ILE A 100 9.73 24.68 -12.69
N LYS A 101 10.08 25.96 -12.72
CA LYS A 101 10.23 26.89 -11.62
C LYS A 101 8.92 27.04 -10.84
N ASN A 102 9.11 27.20 -9.54
CA ASN A 102 8.30 27.94 -8.58
C ASN A 102 6.95 27.32 -8.11
N PRO A 103 6.75 27.25 -6.78
CA PRO A 103 5.43 27.03 -6.21
C PRO A 103 4.52 28.24 -6.51
N PRO A 104 3.24 28.03 -6.85
CA PRO A 104 2.27 29.10 -6.70
C PRO A 104 2.19 29.48 -5.22
N ALA A 105 2.32 30.78 -4.99
CA ALA A 105 2.27 31.43 -3.70
C ALA A 105 1.09 30.93 -2.85
N ALA A 106 1.36 30.83 -1.55
CA ALA A 106 0.34 30.76 -0.53
C ALA A 106 -0.76 31.80 -0.79
N PRO A 107 -2.06 31.44 -0.79
CA PRO A 107 -3.08 32.42 -0.55
C PRO A 107 -2.90 32.90 0.89
N GLU A 108 -2.57 34.18 0.97
CA GLU A 108 -2.38 34.95 2.18
C GLU A 108 -3.53 34.74 3.16
N LYS A 109 -3.14 34.78 4.44
CA LYS A 109 -4.01 34.91 5.59
C LYS A 109 -4.98 36.07 5.34
N LYS A 110 -6.22 35.77 4.93
CA LYS A 110 -7.33 36.69 5.24
C LYS A 110 -7.63 36.53 6.72
N ALA A 111 -6.98 37.41 7.50
CA ALA A 111 -7.54 37.93 8.72
C ALA A 111 -8.91 38.55 8.37
N GLY A 112 -9.95 37.72 8.39
CA GLY A 112 -11.34 38.11 8.26
C GLY A 112 -12.05 37.63 9.50
N GLY A 113 -11.94 38.41 10.57
CA GLY A 113 -12.72 38.22 11.78
C GLY A 113 -14.20 38.24 11.43
N TRP A 114 -14.88 37.15 11.72
CA TRP A 114 -16.31 37.13 11.99
C TRP A 114 -16.52 36.22 13.21
N LEU A 115 -15.95 36.69 14.32
CA LEU A 115 -16.71 36.58 15.55
C LEU A 115 -18.10 37.14 15.26
N GLN A 116 -19.09 36.26 15.15
CA GLN A 116 -20.46 36.60 15.50
C GLN A 116 -20.97 35.58 16.51
N PRO A 117 -20.79 35.84 17.82
CA PRO A 117 -21.77 35.45 18.81
C PRO A 117 -22.66 36.67 19.11
N LEU A 118 -23.85 36.72 18.49
CA LEU A 118 -25.00 37.48 18.97
C LEU A 118 -26.17 36.47 18.97
N LEU A 119 -26.71 35.98 20.08
CA LEU A 119 -27.31 36.73 21.18
C LEU A 119 -28.06 37.96 20.67
N ALA A 120 -29.24 37.74 20.10
CA ALA A 120 -30.36 38.67 20.20
C ALA A 120 -31.68 38.02 19.73
N VAL A 121 -32.69 38.07 20.61
CA VAL A 121 -34.12 38.26 20.31
C VAL A 121 -34.84 37.08 19.62
N GLY A 122 -35.90 36.46 20.13
CA GLY A 122 -36.90 36.88 21.12
C GLY A 122 -38.31 36.73 20.52
N GLY A 123 -39.21 36.08 21.27
CA GLY A 123 -40.67 36.11 21.09
C GLY A 123 -41.24 35.01 20.19
N GLY A 124 -42.21 34.18 20.57
CA GLY A 124 -43.27 34.36 21.57
C GLY A 124 -44.60 34.65 20.88
N ARG A 125 -45.51 33.65 20.91
CA ARG A 125 -46.99 33.72 20.79
C ARG A 125 -47.60 34.46 19.59
N GLY A 126 -48.35 33.70 18.81
CA GLY A 126 -49.49 34.13 17.99
C GLY A 126 -50.37 32.93 17.75
#